data_AF-X0SLX2-F1
#
_entry.id   AF-X0SLX2-F1
#
_cell.length_a   1.000
_cell.length_b   1.000
_cell.length_c   1.000
_cell.angle_alpha   90.00
_cell.angle_beta   90.00
_cell.angle_gamma   90.00
#
_symmetry.space_group_name_H-M   'P 1'
#
loop_
_entity.id
_entity.type
_entity.pdbx_description
1 polymer ?
#
loop_
_entity_poly.entity_id
_entity_poly.type
_entity_poly.pdbx_seq_one_letter_code
_entity_poly.pdbx_strand_id
1 'polypeptide(L)'
;VTAEQVAEAHRILETDSSPDRRERAMVTLVRDREKANRDLFVATLRDMSEDPNVRAAAATGLARIGALDTVPDLLDAMDDDAAIVRARAGAAVAHLIHRNYYFNANAPREERLMVIDNIRRSEPGSWREGN
;
A
#
# COMPACT_ATOMS: atom_id res chain seq x y z
N VAL A 1 -12.97 3.43 14.81
CA VAL A 1 -14.02 3.12 13.82
C VAL A 1 -14.97 2.15 14.51
N THR A 2 -16.28 2.17 14.25
CA THR A 2 -17.21 1.18 14.85
C THR A 2 -17.22 -0.12 14.05
N ALA A 3 -17.59 -1.25 14.68
CA ALA A 3 -17.71 -2.52 13.98
C ALA A 3 -18.70 -2.47 12.81
N GLU A 4 -19.78 -1.70 12.95
CA GLU A 4 -20.75 -1.45 11.87
C GLU A 4 -20.12 -0.71 10.69
N GLN A 5 -19.30 0.32 10.95
CA GLN A 5 -18.58 1.06 9.91
C GLN A 5 -17.57 0.17 9.17
N VAL A 6 -16.92 -0.77 9.88
CA VAL A 6 -15.98 -1.74 9.29
C VAL A 6 -16.73 -2.72 8.39
N ALA A 7 -17.83 -3.30 8.88
CA ALA A 7 -18.65 -4.23 8.09
C ALA A 7 -19.25 -3.56 6.83
N GLU A 8 -19.69 -2.29 6.97
CA GLU A 8 -20.12 -1.47 5.83
C GLU A 8 -18.99 -1.27 4.82
N ALA A 9 -17.80 -0.93 5.29
CA ALA A 9 -16.65 -0.70 4.42
C ALA A 9 -16.28 -1.94 3.60
N HIS A 10 -16.26 -3.13 4.20
CA HIS A 10 -16.03 -4.38 3.48
C HIS A 10 -17.06 -4.59 2.36
N ARG A 11 -18.35 -4.44 2.67
CA ARG A 11 -19.42 -4.62 1.69
C ARG A 11 -19.33 -3.62 0.54
N ILE A 12 -18.97 -2.35 0.81
CA ILE A 12 -18.76 -1.35 -0.24
C ILE A 12 -17.61 -1.77 -1.17
N LEU A 13 -16.50 -2.28 -0.62
CA LEU A 13 -15.36 -2.73 -1.43
C LEU A 13 -15.67 -3.99 -2.26
N GLU A 14 -16.68 -4.76 -1.89
CA GLU A 14 -17.09 -5.95 -2.67
C GLU A 14 -18.13 -5.63 -3.75
N THR A 15 -19.05 -4.70 -3.49
CA THR A 15 -20.28 -4.55 -4.28
C THR A 15 -20.38 -3.23 -5.03
N ASP A 16 -19.65 -2.21 -4.60
CA ASP A 16 -19.77 -0.87 -5.15
C ASP A 16 -18.67 -0.59 -6.16
N SER A 17 -19.05 0.02 -7.30
CA SER A 17 -18.13 0.39 -8.37
C SER A 17 -17.70 1.86 -8.34
N SER A 18 -18.21 2.68 -7.41
CA SER A 18 -17.88 4.10 -7.31
C SER A 18 -16.52 4.30 -6.63
N PRO A 19 -15.52 4.88 -7.31
CA PRO A 19 -14.21 5.15 -6.75
C PRO A 19 -14.26 5.89 -5.42
N ASP A 20 -15.05 6.97 -5.34
CA ASP A 20 -15.15 7.79 -4.12
C ASP A 20 -15.71 7.01 -2.92
N ARG A 21 -16.67 6.11 -3.16
CA ARG A 21 -17.25 5.28 -2.10
C ARG A 21 -16.24 4.23 -1.64
N ARG A 22 -15.57 3.58 -2.58
CA ARG A 22 -14.51 2.59 -2.32
C ARG A 22 -13.34 3.23 -1.58
N GLU A 23 -12.93 4.44 -1.93
CA GLU A 23 -11.86 5.17 -1.23
C GLU A 23 -12.24 5.45 0.23
N ARG A 24 -13.44 5.97 0.48
CA ARG A 24 -13.92 6.21 1.84
C ARG A 24 -14.01 4.92 2.66
N ALA A 25 -14.45 3.83 2.04
CA ALA A 25 -14.47 2.51 2.66
C ALA A 25 -13.05 2.03 2.98
N MET A 26 -12.12 2.14 2.04
CA MET A 26 -10.72 1.78 2.25
C MET A 26 -10.09 2.60 3.37
N VAL A 27 -10.28 3.92 3.40
CA VAL A 27 -9.81 4.80 4.49
C VAL A 27 -10.38 4.39 5.84
N THR A 28 -11.61 3.87 5.87
CA THR A 28 -12.24 3.36 7.10
C THR A 28 -11.50 2.13 7.61
N LEU A 29 -11.20 1.15 6.76
CA LEU A 29 -10.41 -0.04 7.13
C LEU A 29 -8.97 0.31 7.51
N VAL A 30 -8.34 1.26 6.82
CA VAL A 30 -7.01 1.78 7.15
C VAL A 30 -6.98 2.42 8.55
N ARG A 31 -8.06 3.12 8.93
CA ARG A 31 -8.20 3.73 10.27
C ARG A 31 -8.37 2.71 11.38
N ASP A 32 -9.02 1.59 11.06
CA ASP A 32 -9.28 0.49 11.98
C ASP A 32 -8.00 -0.23 12.44
N ARG A 33 -6.99 -0.31 11.57
CA ARG A 33 -5.66 -0.93 11.84
C ARG A 33 -5.71 -2.43 12.17
N GLU A 34 -6.77 -3.11 11.79
CA GLU A 34 -6.87 -4.56 11.95
C GLU A 34 -5.94 -5.29 11.00
N LYS A 35 -5.03 -6.12 11.56
CA LYS A 35 -4.09 -6.93 10.77
C LYS A 35 -4.78 -7.92 9.84
N ALA A 36 -6.02 -8.32 10.15
CA ALA A 36 -6.84 -9.17 9.30
C ALA A 36 -7.09 -8.57 7.91
N ASN A 37 -6.96 -7.25 7.75
CA ASN A 37 -7.11 -6.57 6.46
C ASN A 37 -5.88 -6.66 5.55
N ARG A 38 -4.80 -7.33 5.98
CA ARG A 38 -3.55 -7.46 5.21
C ARG A 38 -3.81 -7.90 3.78
N ASP A 39 -4.49 -9.03 3.60
CA ASP A 39 -4.64 -9.64 2.27
C ASP A 39 -5.56 -8.80 1.37
N LEU A 40 -6.58 -8.17 1.95
CA LEU A 40 -7.42 -7.20 1.24
C LEU A 40 -6.59 -6.00 0.75
N PHE A 41 -5.70 -5.45 1.58
CA PHE A 41 -4.84 -4.34 1.18
C PHE A 41 -3.85 -4.76 0.08
N VAL A 42 -3.25 -5.96 0.16
CA VAL A 42 -2.37 -6.48 -0.91
C VAL A 42 -3.14 -6.66 -2.22
N ALA A 43 -4.32 -7.28 -2.17
CA ALA A 43 -5.15 -7.50 -3.34
C ALA A 43 -5.55 -6.17 -4.01
N THR A 44 -5.98 -5.20 -3.20
CA THR A 44 -6.33 -3.86 -3.68
C THR A 44 -5.11 -3.14 -4.29
N LEU A 45 -3.95 -3.20 -3.64
CA LEU A 45 -2.74 -2.54 -4.12
C LEU A 45 -2.30 -3.06 -5.49
N ARG A 46 -2.49 -4.36 -5.77
CA ARG A 46 -2.11 -5.00 -7.03
C ARG A 46 -3.15 -4.84 -8.14
N ASP A 47 -4.37 -4.41 -7.82
CA ASP A 47 -5.44 -4.27 -8.80
C ASP A 47 -5.28 -3.00 -9.64
N MET A 48 -4.62 -3.11 -10.79
CA MET A 48 -4.43 -1.99 -11.71
C MET A 48 -5.73 -1.46 -12.33
N SER A 49 -6.85 -2.16 -12.19
CA SER A 49 -8.18 -1.67 -12.60
C SER A 49 -8.88 -0.82 -11.53
N GLU A 50 -8.39 -0.87 -10.29
CA GLU A 50 -8.90 -0.09 -9.16
C GLU A 50 -8.51 1.39 -9.29
N ASP A 51 -9.25 2.28 -8.60
CA ASP A 51 -8.90 3.69 -8.54
C ASP A 51 -7.54 3.92 -7.83
N PRO A 52 -6.66 4.79 -8.36
CA PRO A 52 -5.36 5.08 -7.74
C PRO A 52 -5.43 5.56 -6.29
N ASN A 53 -6.48 6.27 -5.89
CA ASN A 53 -6.62 6.73 -4.50
C ASN A 53 -6.91 5.56 -3.57
N VAL A 54 -7.69 4.58 -4.03
CA VAL A 54 -7.98 3.35 -3.28
C VAL A 54 -6.72 2.50 -3.14
N ARG A 55 -5.93 2.33 -4.21
CA ARG A 55 -4.61 1.65 -4.14
C ARG A 55 -3.64 2.37 -3.20
N ALA A 56 -3.56 3.69 -3.27
CA ALA A 56 -2.71 4.50 -2.41
C ALA A 56 -3.12 4.41 -0.93
N ALA A 57 -4.43 4.31 -0.65
CA ALA A 57 -4.95 4.04 0.68
C ALA A 57 -4.58 2.63 1.15
N ALA A 58 -4.63 1.62 0.29
CA ALA A 58 -4.20 0.26 0.62
C ALA A 58 -2.70 0.19 1.00
N ALA A 59 -1.82 0.87 0.25
CA ALA A 59 -0.40 1.00 0.62
C ALA A 59 -0.23 1.63 2.02
N THR A 60 -1.03 2.65 2.33
CA THR A 60 -1.05 3.27 3.66
C THR A 60 -1.56 2.30 4.73
N GLY A 61 -2.54 1.46 4.40
CA GLY A 61 -3.05 0.40 5.26
C GLY A 61 -1.97 -0.60 5.66
N LEU A 62 -1.22 -1.12 4.69
CA LEU A 62 -0.12 -2.08 4.91
C LEU A 62 0.93 -1.53 5.89
N ALA A 63 1.36 -0.28 5.71
CA ALA A 63 2.28 0.38 6.64
C ALA A 63 1.69 0.48 8.05
N ARG A 64 0.41 0.88 8.17
CA ARG A 64 -0.24 1.09 9.48
C ARG A 64 -0.45 -0.19 10.27
N ILE A 65 -0.67 -1.32 9.60
CA ILE A 65 -0.79 -2.63 10.27
C ILE A 65 0.57 -3.28 10.53
N GLY A 66 1.66 -2.70 10.04
CA GLY A 66 3.02 -3.21 10.21
C GLY A 66 3.31 -4.47 9.40
N ALA A 67 2.71 -4.62 8.21
CA ALA A 67 2.87 -5.80 7.36
C ALA A 67 4.23 -5.79 6.62
N LEU A 68 5.31 -6.04 7.36
CA LEU A 68 6.68 -6.02 6.82
C LEU A 68 6.89 -6.99 5.65
N ASP A 69 6.17 -8.10 5.67
CA ASP A 69 6.20 -9.14 4.64
C ASP A 69 5.58 -8.72 3.30
N THR A 70 4.89 -7.58 3.26
CA THR A 70 4.34 -6.96 2.04
C THR A 70 5.27 -5.92 1.41
N VAL A 71 6.49 -5.74 1.94
CA VAL A 71 7.48 -4.84 1.32
C VAL A 71 7.72 -5.15 -0.16
N PRO A 72 7.79 -6.42 -0.64
CA PRO A 72 7.89 -6.70 -2.07
C PRO A 72 6.73 -6.09 -2.89
N ASP A 73 5.50 -6.15 -2.39
CA ASP A 73 4.32 -5.57 -3.05
C ASP A 73 4.37 -4.05 -3.11
N LEU A 74 4.82 -3.44 -2.01
CA LEU A 74 5.00 -1.99 -1.95
C LEU A 74 6.14 -1.53 -2.86
N LEU A 75 7.21 -2.32 -3.01
CA LEU A 75 8.30 -2.01 -3.96
C LEU A 75 7.82 -2.07 -5.41
N ASP A 76 6.92 -3.00 -5.74
CA ASP A 76 6.29 -3.04 -7.06
C ASP A 76 5.38 -1.81 -7.27
N ALA A 77 4.59 -1.44 -6.26
CA ALA A 77 3.72 -0.25 -6.31
C ALA A 77 4.49 1.10 -6.33
N MET A 78 5.78 1.12 -5.99
CA MET A 78 6.64 2.31 -6.19
C MET A 78 6.88 2.62 -7.67
N ASP A 79 6.58 1.70 -8.60
CA ASP A 79 6.60 1.92 -10.05
C ASP A 79 5.19 2.02 -10.67
N ASP A 80 4.14 2.18 -9.87
CA ASP A 80 2.76 2.37 -10.35
C ASP A 80 2.63 3.59 -11.29
N ASP A 81 1.73 3.52 -12.27
CA ASP A 81 1.47 4.60 -13.23
C ASP A 81 1.05 5.91 -12.54
N ALA A 82 0.30 5.82 -11.44
CA ALA A 82 -0.19 6.95 -10.69
C ALA A 82 0.83 7.43 -9.64
N ALA A 83 1.17 8.73 -9.72
CA ALA A 83 2.14 9.35 -8.80
C ALA A 83 1.75 9.23 -7.32
N ILE A 84 0.44 9.25 -7.02
CA ILE A 84 -0.05 9.12 -5.64
C ILE A 84 0.24 7.73 -5.06
N VAL A 85 0.10 6.67 -5.86
CA VAL A 85 0.39 5.30 -5.43
C VAL A 85 1.89 5.16 -5.20
N ARG A 86 2.72 5.61 -6.13
CA ARG A 86 4.19 5.62 -5.96
C ARG A 86 4.62 6.31 -4.67
N ALA A 87 4.07 7.49 -4.40
CA ALA A 87 4.41 8.27 -3.20
C ALA A 87 3.98 7.55 -1.91
N ARG A 88 2.78 6.97 -1.86
CA ARG A 88 2.32 6.22 -0.69
C ARG A 88 3.06 4.91 -0.50
N ALA A 89 3.39 4.21 -1.58
CA ALA A 89 4.19 3.00 -1.54
C ALA A 89 5.61 3.28 -1.01
N GLY A 90 6.29 4.32 -1.52
CA GLY A 90 7.62 4.70 -1.04
C GLY A 90 7.63 5.12 0.42
N ALA A 91 6.61 5.87 0.87
CA ALA A 91 6.45 6.22 2.28
C ALA A 91 6.16 5.00 3.16
N ALA A 92 5.34 4.06 2.67
CA ALA A 92 5.02 2.82 3.36
C ALA A 92 6.25 1.92 3.53
N VAL A 93 7.05 1.75 2.48
CA VAL A 93 8.34 1.05 2.54
C VAL A 93 9.23 1.70 3.60
N ALA A 94 9.46 3.02 3.51
CA ALA A 94 10.32 3.73 4.46
C ALA A 94 9.85 3.60 5.93
N HIS A 95 8.53 3.53 6.15
CA HIS A 95 7.95 3.31 7.46
C HIS A 95 8.22 1.90 7.98
N LEU A 96 7.97 0.87 7.17
CA LEU A 96 8.09 -0.53 7.57
C LEU A 96 9.55 -0.94 7.81
N ILE A 97 10.46 -0.45 6.98
CA ILE A 97 11.87 -0.85 7.03
C ILE A 97 12.75 0.11 7.85
N HIS A 98 12.12 1.16 8.43
CA HIS A 98 12.78 2.19 9.23
C HIS A 98 13.98 2.87 8.54
N ARG A 99 13.91 3.02 7.21
CA ARG A 99 14.99 3.62 6.40
C ARG A 99 14.42 4.47 5.28
N ASN A 100 14.93 5.69 5.15
CA ASN A 100 14.55 6.59 4.08
C ASN A 100 15.57 6.53 2.93
N TYR A 101 15.13 6.11 1.74
CA TYR A 101 15.94 6.07 0.52
C TYR A 101 15.77 7.33 -0.35
N TYR A 102 15.17 8.39 0.21
CA TYR A 102 14.90 9.65 -0.49
C TYR A 102 14.15 9.45 -1.81
N PHE A 103 13.21 8.50 -1.81
CA PHE A 103 12.44 8.18 -3.01
C PHE A 103 11.59 9.38 -3.47
N ASN A 104 11.84 9.83 -4.70
CA ASN A 104 11.05 10.86 -5.35
C ASN A 104 10.06 10.21 -6.34
N ALA A 105 8.77 10.20 -5.98
CA ALA A 105 7.71 9.63 -6.80
C ALA A 105 7.53 10.31 -8.17
N ASN A 106 8.01 11.54 -8.33
CA ASN A 106 7.91 12.32 -9.57
C ASN A 106 9.21 12.33 -10.39
N ALA A 107 10.28 11.70 -9.90
CA ALA A 107 11.52 11.55 -10.66
C ALA A 107 11.31 10.73 -11.94
N PRO A 108 12.18 10.86 -12.96
CA PRO A 108 12.18 9.96 -14.11
C PRO A 108 12.11 8.49 -13.70
N ARG A 109 11.38 7.67 -14.48
CA ARG A 109 11.14 6.26 -14.14
C ARG A 109 12.44 5.49 -13.88
N GLU A 110 13.47 5.75 -14.67
CA GLU A 110 14.78 5.11 -14.51
C GLU A 110 15.39 5.38 -13.13
N GLU A 111 15.38 6.63 -12.65
CA GLU A 111 15.86 6.99 -11.31
C GLU A 111 15.03 6.31 -10.21
N ARG A 112 13.71 6.23 -10.39
CA ARG A 112 12.83 5.50 -9.44
C ARG A 112 13.19 4.03 -9.36
N LEU A 113 13.42 3.39 -10.52
CA LEU A 113 13.83 1.98 -10.58
C LEU A 113 15.18 1.75 -9.92
N MET A 114 16.15 2.66 -10.08
CA MET A 114 17.44 2.54 -9.39
C MET A 114 17.26 2.50 -7.86
N VAL A 115 16.36 3.33 -7.31
CA VAL A 115 16.06 3.33 -5.87
C VAL A 115 15.38 2.02 -5.46
N ILE A 116 14.36 1.57 -6.20
CA ILE A 116 13.63 0.32 -5.92
C ILE A 116 14.60 -0.88 -5.92
N ASP A 117 15.45 -0.96 -6.94
CA ASP A 117 16.43 -2.02 -7.11
C ASP A 117 17.55 -1.97 -6.05
N ASN A 118 17.96 -0.78 -5.62
CA ASN A 118 18.84 -0.61 -4.47
C ASN A 118 18.22 -1.18 -3.18
N ILE A 119 16.95 -0.87 -2.89
CA ILE A 119 16.26 -1.39 -1.71
C ILE A 119 16.18 -2.92 -1.75
N ARG A 120 15.84 -3.50 -2.92
CA ARG A 120 15.78 -4.97 -3.11
C ARG A 120 17.13 -5.64 -2.84
N ARG A 121 18.24 -5.00 -3.24
CA ARG A 121 19.60 -5.53 -3.04
C ARG A 121 20.14 -5.36 -1.63
N SER A 122 19.78 -4.28 -0.93
CA SER A 122 20.31 -4.01 0.41
C SER A 122 19.66 -4.88 1.49
N GLU A 123 18.47 -5.41 1.22
CA GLU A 123 17.64 -6.12 2.21
C GLU A 123 17.04 -7.44 1.66
N PRO A 124 17.87 -8.37 1.13
CA PRO A 124 17.35 -9.63 0.62
C PRO A 124 16.98 -10.56 1.78
N GLY A 125 15.69 -10.71 2.04
CA GLY A 125 15.16 -11.74 2.95
C GLY A 125 14.69 -11.26 4.32
N SER A 126 15.05 -10.04 4.76
CA SER A 126 14.58 -9.46 6.04
C SER A 126 13.07 -9.25 6.11
N TRP A 127 12.39 -9.25 4.96
CA TRP A 127 10.93 -9.12 4.85
C TRP A 127 10.20 -10.46 4.97
N ARG A 128 10.86 -11.59 4.71
CA ARG A 128 10.19 -12.90 4.60
C ARG A 128 9.93 -13.57 5.94
N GLU A 129 10.62 -13.14 6.99
CA GLU A 129 10.49 -13.68 8.34
C GLU A 129 9.77 -12.66 9.22
N GLY A 130 8.43 -12.70 9.16
CA GLY A 130 7.58 -12.15 10.20
C GLY A 130 7.28 -13.23 11.25
N ASN A 131 7.78 -12.98 12.46
CA ASN A 131 7.54 -13.69 13.73
C ASN A 131 6.07 -14.10 13.95
#